data_AF-A0A078QWQ5-F1
#
_entry.id   AF-A0A078QWQ5-F1
#
_cell.length_a   1.000
_cell.length_b   1.000
_cell.length_c   1.000
_cell.angle_alpha   90.00
_cell.angle_beta   90.00
_cell.angle_gamma   90.00
#
_symmetry.space_group_name_H-M   'P 1'
#
loop_
_entity.id
_entity.type
_entity.pdbx_description
1 polymer ?
#
loop_
_entity_poly.entity_id
_entity_poly.type
_entity_poly.pdbx_seq_one_letter_code
_entity_poly.pdbx_strand_id
1 'polypeptide(L)' 'MEITKQVKNAAQLMRITVIDHLILTDAGYYSFADEGQL' A
#
# COMPACT_ATOMS: atom_id res chain seq x y z
N MET A 1 0.45 9.87 -4.54
CA MET A 1 0.04 8.67 -3.78
C MET A 1 -1.00 9.01 -2.72
N GLU A 2 -2.13 9.60 -3.11
CA GLU A 2 -3.15 9.99 -2.13
C GLU A 2 -3.96 8.78 -1.66
N ILE A 3 -4.29 7.85 -2.58
CA ILE A 3 -5.08 6.66 -2.25
C ILE A 3 -4.33 5.75 -1.27
N THR A 4 -3.05 5.44 -1.50
CA THR A 4 -2.23 4.62 -0.59
C THR A 4 -2.25 5.19 0.84
N LYS A 5 -2.08 6.51 0.99
CA LYS A 5 -2.10 7.20 2.28
C LYS A 5 -3.47 7.18 2.92
N GLN A 6 -4.53 7.44 2.16
CA GLN A 6 -5.91 7.43 2.67
C GLN A 6 -6.30 6.05 3.18
N VAL A 7 -5.97 5.00 2.43
CA VAL A 7 -6.25 3.61 2.83
C VAL A 7 -5.45 3.23 4.08
N LYS A 8 -4.14 3.55 4.13
CA LYS A 8 -3.31 3.31 5.32
C LYS A 8 -3.87 4.00 6.57
N ASN A 9 -4.25 5.27 6.44
CA ASN A 9 -4.81 6.04 7.56
C ASN A 9 -6.16 5.48 8.04
N ALA A 10 -7.03 5.08 7.11
CA ALA A 10 -8.32 4.47 7.46
C ALA A 10 -8.13 3.10 8.15
N ALA A 11 -7.22 2.27 7.66
CA ALA A 11 -6.90 0.98 8.27
C ALA A 11 -6.34 1.15 9.69
N GLN A 12 -5.49 2.15 9.91
CA GLN A 12 -4.95 2.46 11.24
C GLN A 12 -6.05 2.79 12.26
N LEU A 13 -7.07 3.54 11.86
CA LEU A 13 -8.24 3.83 12.71
C LEU A 13 -8.99 2.54 13.10
N MET A 14 -9.06 1.58 12.18
CA MET A 14 -9.70 0.28 12.38
C MET A 14 -8.80 -0.74 13.10
N ARG A 15 -7.56 -0.38 13.45
CA ARG A 15 -6.52 -1.29 13.97
C ARG A 15 -6.21 -2.44 13.02
N ILE A 16 -6.27 -2.17 11.72
CA ILE A 16 -5.91 -3.09 10.64
C ILE A 16 -4.59 -2.60 10.03
N THR A 17 -3.64 -3.51 9.82
CA THR A 17 -2.36 -3.19 9.20
C THR A 17 -2.44 -3.36 7.69
N VAL A 18 -2.13 -2.31 6.93
CA VAL A 18 -1.84 -2.44 5.49
C VAL A 18 -0.41 -2.95 5.37
N ILE A 19 -0.26 -4.16 4.83
CA ILE A 19 1.04 -4.82 4.71
C ILE A 19 1.77 -4.36 3.45
N ASP A 20 1.02 -4.13 2.36
CA ASP A 20 1.58 -3.61 1.11
C ASP A 20 0.48 -3.00 0.22
N HIS A 21 0.89 -2.20 -0.75
CA HIS A 21 0.11 -1.82 -1.91
C HIS A 21 0.86 -2.31 -3.15
N LEU A 22 0.31 -3.30 -3.84
CA LEU A 22 0.91 -3.84 -5.07
C LEU A 22 0.25 -3.24 -6.31
N ILE A 23 1.05 -2.77 -7.25
CA ILE A 23 0.60 -2.51 -8.64
C ILE A 23 1.11 -3.66 -9.50
N LEU A 24 0.19 -4.34 -10.18
CA LEU A 24 0.48 -5.54 -10.96
C LEU A 24 0.39 -5.25 -12.46
N THR A 25 1.29 -5.85 -13.23
CA THR A 25 1.21 -5.93 -14.69
C THR A 25 1.40 -7.38 -15.13
N ASP A 26 1.27 -7.64 -16.42
CA ASP A 26 1.62 -8.92 -17.05
C ASP A 26 3.10 -9.28 -16.90
N ALA A 27 3.97 -8.28 -16.84
CA ALA A 27 5.42 -8.43 -16.75
C ALA A 27 5.99 -8.40 -15.32
N GLY A 28 5.20 -8.07 -14.29
CA GLY A 28 5.70 -8.02 -12.92
C GLY A 28 4.82 -7.23 -11.95
N TYR A 29 5.46 -6.73 -10.88
CA TYR A 29 4.80 -5.97 -9.84
C TYR A 29 5.68 -4.83 -9.31
N TYR A 30 5.04 -3.81 -8.75
CA TYR A 30 5.66 -2.76 -7.96
C TYR A 30 5.10 -2.80 -6.54
N SER A 31 5.98 -2.94 -5.54
CA SER A 31 5.62 -2.97 -4.12
C SER A 31 5.95 -1.64 -3.46
N PHE A 32 4.98 -1.05 -2.76
CA PHE A 32 5.21 0.18 -2.01
C PHE A 32 5.97 -0.09 -0.71
N ALA A 33 5.80 -1.27 -0.12
CA ALA A 33 6.54 -1.69 1.06
C ALA A 33 8.04 -1.85 0.75
N ASP A 34 8.38 -2.55 -0.33
CA ASP A 34 9.77 -2.80 -0.73
C ASP A 34 10.52 -1.50 -1.06
N GLU A 35 9.80 -0.52 -1.60
CA GLU A 35 10.31 0.78 -2.01
C GLU A 35 10.33 1.81 -0.87
N GLY A 36 9.92 1.42 0.34
CA GLY A 36 9.91 2.29 1.52
C GLY A 36 8.88 3.43 1.47
N GLN A 37 7.84 3.27 0.64
CA GLN A 37 6.82 4.29 0.37
C GLN A 37 5.51 4.04 1.12
N LEU A 38 5.40 2.94 1.87
CA LEU A 38 4.20 2.56 2.62
C LEU A 38 4.07 3.28 3.96
#